data_AF-A0A847HZ54-F1
#
_entry.id   AF-A0A847HZ54-F1
#
_cell.length_a   1.000
_cell.length_b   1.000
_cell.length_c   1.000
_cell.angle_alpha   90.00
_cell.angle_beta   90.00
_cell.angle_gamma   90.00
#
_symmetry.space_group_name_H-M   'P 1'
#
loop_
_entity.id
_entity.type
_entity.pdbx_description
1 polymer ?
#
loop_
_entity_poly.entity_id
_entity_poly.type
_entity_poly.pdbx_seq_one_letter_code
_entity_poly.pdbx_strand_id
1 'polypeptide(L)'
;MTTSVQAYVGDAGTGLLALDCEYVYACAQCTPDPHICIPDEGFAAADINISAAPEHAVVTAVRVKLKIQDAGEHCDGSGSAMYCSDIRIQLNSNQHMLGQGWALWDANPGRTDGGWDDDVENDQDIELDRICESFFDGEPVNQGWYLDVWDESFGDMAELAQLEVWICYVVPPDLFDGGETTSAFSPVAACPGAELDVHCTIRNAGTVPSGQFEVDFYASQDSEISAADHFIGSTIMSIGGEQSAACDWFGPLPDDLPAGQYWIGWIIDARDDVAESDETNNIARKRGYKLTVNSISQAPTQISVEPSSVCPGDRATLTVVKGALGSNADWVWYSRGCGDGYLAEGAALEVFPRATSTYYVRGEGDCGTTDCGAVTVTVADATAWYADVDGDGYGDPESVPDYSCAPIPGKVDNNGDCDDTRADWNPDAPEVRDGLDNNCNGQIDEDVYGPPPIWHRDADGDGYGVPSDGIAAWQQPPGYVLNAADCDDTAPGANPGQVIDCADGVDNDCDGLIDEDESLDPACRTQPGTDDLDGDGIADAEDNCPETSNPDQADSNGDGIGDACDPFNACGAQLLCGQGMLSVLPLIFLSLCVMKIRLPRPSRRR
;
A
#
# COMPACT_ATOMS: atom_id res chain seq x y z
N MET A 1 16.98 -72.18 -59.04
CA MET A 1 15.64 -71.95 -58.46
C MET A 1 15.91 -71.30 -57.11
N THR A 2 15.56 -70.04 -56.96
CA THR A 2 15.68 -69.33 -55.67
C THR A 2 14.55 -69.79 -54.78
N THR A 3 14.88 -70.50 -53.70
CA THR A 3 13.91 -70.93 -52.69
C THR A 3 14.23 -70.15 -51.43
N SER A 4 13.53 -69.03 -51.22
CA SER A 4 13.53 -68.31 -49.96
C SER A 4 12.73 -69.13 -48.95
N VAL A 5 13.37 -69.64 -47.90
CA VAL A 5 12.70 -70.29 -46.77
C VAL A 5 12.46 -69.23 -45.71
N GLN A 6 11.25 -68.66 -45.66
CA GLN A 6 10.82 -67.79 -44.57
C GLN A 6 10.33 -68.66 -43.41
N ALA A 7 11.03 -68.64 -42.27
CA ALA A 7 10.54 -69.26 -41.05
C ALA A 7 9.68 -68.27 -40.25
N TYR A 8 8.36 -68.51 -40.23
CA TYR A 8 7.44 -67.87 -39.29
C TYR A 8 7.40 -68.66 -37.99
N VAL A 9 7.54 -67.95 -36.85
CA VAL A 9 7.21 -68.49 -35.53
C VAL A 9 5.69 -68.64 -35.44
N GLY A 10 5.21 -69.88 -35.49
CA GLY A 10 3.81 -70.25 -35.31
C GLY A 10 3.66 -71.24 -34.16
N ASP A 11 2.80 -70.90 -33.21
CA ASP A 11 2.40 -71.73 -32.08
C ASP A 11 2.04 -73.18 -32.46
N ALA A 12 2.61 -74.10 -31.69
CA ALA A 12 2.19 -75.47 -31.36
C ALA A 12 1.63 -76.39 -32.48
N GLY A 13 2.41 -77.43 -32.85
CA GLY A 13 1.86 -78.57 -33.59
C GLY A 13 2.82 -79.67 -34.07
N THR A 14 3.44 -80.41 -33.16
CA THR A 14 3.94 -81.81 -33.29
C THR A 14 4.94 -82.17 -34.40
N GLY A 15 6.20 -82.39 -34.02
CA GLY A 15 7.20 -83.19 -34.73
C GLY A 15 8.59 -83.09 -34.09
N LEU A 16 9.10 -84.18 -33.51
CA LEU A 16 10.41 -84.25 -32.83
C LEU A 16 11.59 -83.86 -33.73
N LEU A 17 12.51 -83.04 -33.22
CA LEU A 17 13.93 -83.37 -33.10
C LEU A 17 14.61 -82.41 -32.11
N ALA A 18 15.30 -83.02 -31.15
CA ALA A 18 15.90 -82.39 -29.98
C ALA A 18 17.14 -81.58 -30.35
N LEU A 19 17.46 -80.57 -29.54
CA LEU A 19 18.82 -80.10 -29.27
C LEU A 19 18.84 -79.41 -27.88
N ASP A 20 19.32 -80.15 -26.88
CA ASP A 20 19.87 -79.60 -25.64
C ASP A 20 21.34 -79.25 -25.92
N CYS A 21 21.81 -78.07 -25.48
CA CYS A 21 23.18 -77.85 -24.99
C CYS A 21 23.29 -76.55 -24.19
N GLU A 22 24.18 -76.57 -23.20
CA GLU A 22 24.20 -75.79 -21.95
C GLU A 22 25.49 -74.92 -21.86
N TYR A 23 25.33 -73.64 -21.49
CA TYR A 23 26.23 -72.53 -21.03
C TYR A 23 27.78 -72.52 -21.21
N VAL A 24 28.37 -71.30 -21.47
CA VAL A 24 29.36 -70.55 -20.62
C VAL A 24 29.65 -69.11 -21.17
N TYR A 25 29.88 -68.14 -20.26
CA TYR A 25 29.99 -66.66 -20.40
C TYR A 25 31.38 -66.07 -20.75
N ALA A 26 31.43 -64.89 -21.42
CA ALA A 26 31.94 -63.59 -20.89
C ALA A 26 32.24 -62.49 -21.96
N CYS A 27 31.40 -61.43 -22.07
CA CYS A 27 31.71 -59.98 -22.12
C CYS A 27 30.39 -59.16 -22.30
N ALA A 28 30.37 -57.88 -21.90
CA ALA A 28 29.29 -57.23 -21.14
C ALA A 28 27.85 -57.11 -21.69
N GLN A 29 27.50 -57.45 -22.94
CA GLN A 29 26.09 -57.68 -23.33
C GLN A 29 25.92 -58.37 -24.70
N CYS A 30 26.83 -59.26 -25.11
CA CYS A 30 26.57 -60.10 -26.28
C CYS A 30 25.68 -61.28 -25.86
N THR A 31 24.43 -61.32 -26.34
CA THR A 31 23.61 -62.53 -26.23
C THR A 31 24.05 -63.51 -27.34
N PRO A 32 24.49 -64.74 -27.01
CA PRO A 32 24.53 -65.79 -28.01
C PRO A 32 23.09 -66.21 -28.33
N ASP A 33 22.64 -65.98 -29.56
CA ASP A 33 21.43 -66.65 -30.07
C ASP A 33 21.81 -68.11 -30.45
N PRO A 34 20.89 -69.08 -30.39
CA PRO A 34 21.23 -70.50 -30.32
C PRO A 34 21.91 -71.00 -31.59
N HIS A 35 22.79 -71.98 -31.41
CA HIS A 35 23.45 -72.72 -32.49
C HIS A 35 22.42 -73.23 -33.50
N ILE A 36 22.48 -72.76 -34.75
CA ILE A 36 21.69 -73.30 -35.86
C ILE A 36 22.47 -74.46 -36.47
N CYS A 37 21.93 -75.68 -36.38
CA CYS A 37 22.40 -76.83 -37.17
C CYS A 37 21.67 -76.81 -38.53
N ILE A 38 22.40 -76.70 -39.62
CA ILE A 38 21.87 -76.77 -40.99
C ILE A 38 21.84 -78.25 -41.42
N PRO A 39 20.74 -78.79 -41.97
CA PRO A 39 20.70 -80.18 -42.43
C PRO A 39 21.54 -80.41 -43.72
N ASP A 40 22.14 -81.60 -43.83
CA ASP A 40 23.11 -82.15 -44.83
C ASP A 40 22.77 -82.02 -46.34
N GLU A 41 21.76 -81.25 -46.76
CA GLU A 41 21.36 -81.15 -48.17
C GLU A 41 21.29 -79.68 -48.61
N GLY A 42 22.47 -79.09 -48.83
CA GLY A 42 22.65 -77.84 -49.58
C GLY A 42 22.41 -76.55 -48.81
N PHE A 43 23.34 -75.60 -48.97
CA PHE A 43 23.37 -74.30 -48.30
C PHE A 43 22.00 -73.59 -48.30
N ALA A 44 21.43 -73.47 -47.10
CA ALA A 44 20.23 -72.70 -46.84
C ALA A 44 20.63 -71.33 -46.26
N ALA A 45 20.05 -70.26 -46.80
CA ALA A 45 20.04 -68.96 -46.14
C ALA A 45 19.44 -69.14 -44.74
N ALA A 46 20.18 -68.73 -43.71
CA ALA A 46 19.72 -68.79 -42.33
C ALA A 46 19.26 -67.39 -41.91
N ASP A 47 17.94 -67.21 -41.79
CA ASP A 47 17.35 -66.01 -41.21
C ASP A 47 17.64 -65.99 -39.70
N ILE A 48 18.71 -65.32 -39.27
CA ILE A 48 19.01 -65.12 -37.84
C ILE A 48 18.18 -63.93 -37.34
N ASN A 49 16.99 -64.23 -36.83
CA ASN A 49 16.12 -63.20 -36.27
C ASN A 49 16.61 -62.79 -34.88
N ILE A 50 17.36 -61.67 -34.81
CA ILE A 50 17.88 -61.07 -33.57
C ILE A 50 16.70 -60.53 -32.74
N SER A 51 15.99 -61.43 -32.06
CA SER A 51 14.76 -61.12 -31.34
C SER A 51 14.95 -60.87 -29.84
N ALA A 52 16.19 -60.99 -29.35
CA ALA A 52 16.54 -60.94 -27.93
C ALA A 52 17.30 -59.67 -27.48
N ALA A 53 17.46 -58.66 -28.36
CA ALA A 53 18.13 -57.43 -27.97
C ALA A 53 17.21 -56.50 -27.15
N PRO A 54 17.76 -55.73 -26.18
CA PRO A 54 17.00 -54.72 -25.45
C PRO A 54 16.36 -53.72 -26.41
N GLU A 55 15.23 -53.16 -25.96
CA GLU A 55 14.57 -52.07 -26.67
C GLU A 55 15.57 -50.92 -26.90
N HIS A 56 15.63 -50.41 -28.14
CA HIS A 56 16.52 -49.32 -28.58
C HIS A 56 18.03 -49.65 -28.61
N ALA A 57 18.41 -50.92 -28.49
CA ALA A 57 19.78 -51.33 -28.74
C ALA A 57 20.23 -51.06 -30.20
N VAL A 58 21.48 -50.61 -30.35
CA VAL A 58 22.16 -50.34 -31.62
C VAL A 58 23.34 -51.30 -31.77
N VAL A 59 23.45 -51.99 -32.91
CA VAL A 59 24.56 -52.91 -33.19
C VAL A 59 25.86 -52.11 -33.36
N THR A 60 26.92 -52.53 -32.67
CA THR A 60 28.26 -51.91 -32.77
C THR A 60 29.29 -52.83 -33.40
N ALA A 61 29.14 -54.15 -33.27
CA ALA A 61 29.95 -55.13 -33.97
C ALA A 61 29.19 -56.45 -34.11
N VAL A 62 29.55 -57.22 -35.14
CA VAL A 62 29.08 -58.60 -35.31
C VAL A 62 30.31 -59.47 -35.51
N ARG A 63 30.46 -60.52 -34.71
CA ARG A 63 31.49 -61.54 -34.86
C ARG A 63 30.82 -62.82 -35.36
N VAL A 64 31.43 -63.46 -36.34
CA VAL A 64 30.95 -64.73 -36.90
C VAL A 64 32.09 -65.75 -36.84
N LYS A 65 31.80 -66.94 -36.31
CA LYS A 65 32.68 -68.10 -36.32
C LYS A 65 32.00 -69.24 -37.06
N LEU A 66 32.70 -69.83 -38.01
CA LEU A 66 32.21 -70.97 -38.77
C LEU A 66 33.13 -72.16 -38.58
N LYS A 67 32.53 -73.35 -38.55
CA LYS A 67 33.23 -74.62 -38.65
C LYS A 67 32.69 -75.38 -39.86
N ILE A 68 33.60 -75.86 -40.70
CA ILE A 68 33.27 -76.59 -41.93
C ILE A 68 33.72 -78.05 -41.76
N GLN A 69 32.83 -79.00 -42.03
CA GLN A 69 33.14 -80.43 -42.16
C GLN A 69 33.19 -80.83 -43.63
N ASP A 70 34.11 -81.73 -43.96
CA ASP A 70 34.29 -82.29 -45.31
C ASP A 70 34.29 -81.23 -46.43
N ALA A 71 35.30 -80.38 -46.45
CA ALA A 71 35.69 -79.70 -47.69
C ALA A 71 36.29 -80.79 -48.59
N GLY A 72 35.47 -81.38 -49.47
CA GLY A 72 35.79 -82.61 -50.21
C GLY A 72 37.24 -82.72 -50.69
N GLU A 73 37.85 -83.89 -50.50
CA GLU A 73 39.21 -84.25 -50.95
C GLU A 73 39.33 -84.20 -52.49
N HIS A 74 39.39 -83.01 -53.10
CA HIS A 74 39.81 -82.88 -54.50
C HIS A 74 40.43 -81.53 -54.86
N CYS A 75 41.54 -81.19 -54.19
CA CYS A 75 42.48 -80.20 -54.70
C CYS A 75 43.64 -80.92 -55.42
N ASP A 76 43.34 -81.60 -56.54
CA ASP A 76 44.38 -82.22 -57.38
C ASP A 76 44.93 -81.20 -58.40
N GLY A 77 46.27 -81.11 -58.48
CA GLY A 77 47.00 -80.14 -59.29
C GLY A 77 46.99 -80.40 -60.80
N SER A 78 45.89 -80.90 -61.36
CA SER A 78 45.77 -81.11 -62.81
C SER A 78 44.98 -79.98 -63.47
N GLY A 79 45.71 -79.04 -64.06
CA GLY A 79 45.17 -77.80 -64.63
C GLY A 79 43.96 -78.00 -65.56
N SER A 80 42.78 -77.68 -65.05
CA SER A 80 41.62 -77.07 -65.74
C SER A 80 40.56 -76.75 -64.69
N ALA A 81 40.47 -75.47 -64.31
CA ALA A 81 39.57 -74.86 -63.30
C ALA A 81 39.81 -75.34 -61.85
N MET A 82 40.38 -74.43 -61.04
CA MET A 82 40.53 -74.60 -59.59
C MET A 82 39.16 -74.40 -58.94
N TYR A 83 38.68 -75.39 -58.19
CA TYR A 83 37.45 -75.32 -57.41
C TYR A 83 37.77 -75.56 -55.94
N CYS A 84 38.28 -74.53 -55.27
CA CYS A 84 38.18 -74.46 -53.81
C CYS A 84 36.81 -73.85 -53.49
N SER A 85 36.14 -74.34 -52.45
CA SER A 85 34.93 -73.71 -51.92
C SER A 85 35.22 -72.23 -51.64
N ASP A 86 34.41 -71.35 -52.23
CA ASP A 86 34.58 -69.90 -52.11
C ASP A 86 33.35 -69.44 -51.32
N ILE A 87 33.49 -69.52 -49.99
CA ILE A 87 32.39 -69.23 -49.07
C ILE A 87 32.29 -67.73 -48.91
N ARG A 88 31.12 -67.21 -49.29
CA ARG A 88 30.73 -65.82 -49.15
C ARG A 88 29.75 -65.69 -47.99
N ILE A 89 29.96 -64.65 -47.19
CA ILE A 89 29.05 -64.30 -46.09
C ILE A 89 28.64 -62.85 -46.27
N GLN A 90 27.33 -62.60 -46.21
CA GLN A 90 26.76 -61.27 -46.31
C GLN A 90 25.74 -61.03 -45.21
N LEU A 91 25.92 -59.92 -44.49
CA LEU A 91 24.94 -59.44 -43.53
C LEU A 91 24.00 -58.43 -44.19
N ASN A 92 22.71 -58.66 -44.05
CA ASN A 92 21.65 -57.85 -44.66
C ASN A 92 20.64 -57.38 -43.60
N SER A 93 20.06 -56.19 -43.82
CA SER A 93 18.94 -55.67 -43.03
C SER A 93 17.65 -55.74 -43.85
N ASN A 94 16.50 -55.94 -43.19
CA ASN A 94 15.20 -56.06 -43.86
C ASN A 94 14.78 -54.81 -44.67
N GLN A 95 15.36 -53.64 -44.43
CA GLN A 95 15.05 -52.42 -45.19
C GLN A 95 15.80 -52.31 -46.52
N HIS A 96 16.90 -53.05 -46.69
CA HIS A 96 17.73 -53.02 -47.90
C HIS A 96 17.59 -54.31 -48.72
N MET A 97 16.37 -54.65 -49.14
CA MET A 97 16.07 -55.80 -50.01
C MET A 97 16.49 -55.63 -51.48
N LEU A 98 17.48 -54.77 -51.80
CA LEU A 98 17.96 -54.57 -53.18
C LEU A 98 19.48 -54.33 -53.23
N GLY A 99 20.26 -55.41 -53.15
CA GLY A 99 21.53 -55.54 -53.88
C GLY A 99 22.75 -54.76 -53.39
N GLN A 100 22.72 -54.17 -52.20
CA GLN A 100 23.92 -53.68 -51.51
C GLN A 100 23.93 -54.22 -50.09
N GLY A 101 24.48 -55.41 -49.88
CA GLY A 101 24.72 -55.91 -48.53
C GLY A 101 25.87 -55.14 -47.86
N TRP A 102 25.85 -55.13 -46.53
CA TRP A 102 26.61 -54.18 -45.73
C TRP A 102 28.08 -54.58 -45.56
N ALA A 103 28.39 -55.87 -45.70
CA ALA A 103 29.75 -56.41 -45.80
C ALA A 103 29.72 -57.75 -46.55
N LEU A 104 30.75 -58.01 -47.37
CA LEU A 104 30.99 -59.30 -48.03
C LEU A 104 32.31 -59.86 -47.48
N TRP A 105 32.28 -61.08 -46.95
CA TRP A 105 33.48 -61.80 -46.52
C TRP A 105 33.81 -62.94 -47.47
N ASP A 106 35.09 -63.03 -47.84
CA ASP A 106 35.65 -64.10 -48.65
C ASP A 106 36.44 -65.06 -47.73
N ALA A 107 35.86 -66.21 -47.41
CA ALA A 107 36.55 -67.26 -46.68
C ALA A 107 37.00 -68.33 -47.69
N ASN A 108 38.30 -68.35 -47.99
CA ASN A 108 38.91 -69.39 -48.82
C ASN A 108 39.83 -70.24 -47.91
N PRO A 109 39.48 -71.50 -47.62
CA PRO A 109 40.21 -72.34 -46.66
C PRO A 109 41.70 -72.57 -46.99
N GLY A 110 42.18 -72.19 -48.18
CA GLY A 110 43.56 -72.41 -48.64
C GLY A 110 44.46 -71.17 -48.77
N ARG A 111 44.06 -69.98 -48.30
CA ARG A 111 44.84 -68.74 -48.55
C ARG A 111 45.34 -68.09 -47.26
N THR A 112 46.52 -68.47 -46.80
CA THR A 112 47.32 -67.64 -45.89
C THR A 112 48.25 -66.72 -46.70
N ASP A 113 48.68 -65.61 -46.09
CA ASP A 113 49.53 -64.58 -46.70
C ASP A 113 50.87 -65.15 -47.21
N GLY A 114 50.86 -65.68 -48.44
CA GLY A 114 52.07 -66.06 -49.18
C GLY A 114 52.37 -67.55 -49.25
N GLY A 115 51.46 -68.37 -49.80
CA GLY A 115 51.77 -69.72 -50.29
C GLY A 115 50.61 -70.69 -50.16
N TRP A 116 50.44 -71.59 -51.13
CA TRP A 116 49.51 -72.72 -51.06
C TRP A 116 50.20 -73.84 -50.27
N ASP A 117 49.62 -74.25 -49.15
CA ASP A 117 50.06 -75.42 -48.36
C ASP A 117 49.16 -76.61 -48.74
N ASP A 118 49.76 -77.76 -49.04
CA ASP A 118 49.10 -78.95 -49.61
C ASP A 118 48.46 -79.85 -48.52
N ASP A 119 48.51 -79.47 -47.24
CA ASP A 119 47.93 -80.21 -46.11
C ASP A 119 46.82 -79.39 -45.44
N VAL A 120 45.63 -79.32 -46.07
CA VAL A 120 44.41 -78.82 -45.40
C VAL A 120 43.79 -79.98 -44.62
N GLU A 121 44.01 -80.02 -43.30
CA GLU A 121 43.36 -81.01 -42.42
C GLU A 121 41.83 -80.76 -42.35
N ASN A 122 41.04 -81.83 -42.50
CA ASN A 122 39.60 -81.88 -42.26
C ASN A 122 39.27 -81.36 -40.84
N ASP A 123 38.27 -80.48 -40.70
CA ASP A 123 37.89 -79.68 -39.51
C ASP A 123 38.72 -78.39 -39.25
N GLN A 124 38.59 -77.38 -40.12
CA GLN A 124 39.10 -76.03 -39.86
C GLN A 124 38.02 -75.15 -39.18
N ASP A 125 38.35 -74.58 -38.03
CA ASP A 125 37.60 -73.45 -37.44
C ASP A 125 38.03 -72.17 -38.16
N ILE A 126 37.12 -71.54 -38.90
CA ILE A 126 37.33 -70.24 -39.52
C ILE A 126 36.72 -69.18 -38.60
N GLU A 127 37.57 -68.51 -37.82
CA GLU A 127 37.19 -67.32 -37.07
C GLU A 127 37.36 -66.07 -37.93
N LEU A 128 36.24 -65.46 -38.35
CA LEU A 128 36.24 -64.17 -39.01
C LEU A 128 36.10 -63.08 -37.95
N ASP A 129 37.25 -62.69 -37.40
CA ASP A 129 37.36 -61.62 -36.43
C ASP A 129 37.55 -60.27 -37.14
N ARG A 130 36.45 -59.65 -37.60
CA ARG A 130 36.47 -58.22 -37.93
C ARG A 130 35.51 -57.46 -37.04
N ILE A 131 36.09 -56.68 -36.15
CA ILE A 131 35.43 -55.63 -35.40
C ILE A 131 34.99 -54.57 -36.43
N CYS A 132 33.73 -54.62 -36.84
CA CYS A 132 33.13 -53.62 -37.74
C CYS A 132 32.75 -52.37 -36.96
N GLU A 133 33.75 -51.68 -36.38
CA GLU A 133 33.57 -50.45 -35.59
C GLU A 133 33.03 -49.25 -36.41
N SER A 134 32.94 -49.33 -37.75
CA SER A 134 32.66 -48.18 -38.61
C SER A 134 31.58 -48.39 -39.68
N PHE A 135 30.74 -49.42 -39.58
CA PHE A 135 29.77 -49.79 -40.64
C PHE A 135 28.30 -49.76 -40.22
N PHE A 136 28.01 -49.71 -38.92
CA PHE A 136 26.66 -49.68 -38.38
C PHE A 136 26.34 -48.24 -37.96
N ASP A 137 25.88 -47.41 -38.89
CA ASP A 137 25.46 -46.01 -38.64
C ASP A 137 24.13 -45.96 -37.85
N GLY A 138 24.11 -46.47 -36.61
CA GLY A 138 22.97 -46.26 -35.70
C GLY A 138 21.71 -47.07 -35.99
N GLU A 139 21.79 -48.16 -36.77
CA GLU A 139 20.61 -48.94 -37.15
C GLU A 139 20.02 -49.76 -35.97
N PRO A 140 18.69 -49.74 -35.75
CA PRO A 140 18.07 -50.44 -34.62
C PRO A 140 18.13 -51.98 -34.79
N VAL A 141 18.41 -52.70 -33.70
CA VAL A 141 18.49 -54.18 -33.72
C VAL A 141 17.15 -54.82 -34.11
N ASN A 142 16.02 -54.18 -33.77
CA ASN A 142 14.67 -54.74 -33.89
C ASN A 142 14.12 -54.78 -35.34
N GLN A 143 14.88 -54.34 -36.33
CA GLN A 143 14.41 -54.29 -37.72
C GLN A 143 14.55 -55.64 -38.46
N GLY A 144 15.08 -56.66 -37.80
CA GLY A 144 15.33 -57.97 -38.38
C GLY A 144 16.50 -57.92 -39.36
N TRP A 145 17.54 -58.64 -38.99
CA TRP A 145 18.74 -58.82 -39.76
C TRP A 145 18.76 -60.26 -40.26
N TYR A 146 19.37 -60.52 -41.40
CA TYR A 146 19.59 -61.89 -41.87
C TYR A 146 21.00 -62.05 -42.40
N LEU A 147 21.53 -63.26 -42.25
CA LEU A 147 22.89 -63.61 -42.64
C LEU A 147 22.80 -64.60 -43.80
N ASP A 148 23.22 -64.16 -44.98
CA ASP A 148 23.36 -65.04 -46.13
C ASP A 148 24.76 -65.66 -46.13
N VAL A 149 24.82 -66.99 -46.16
CA VAL A 149 26.05 -67.75 -46.37
C VAL A 149 25.85 -68.61 -47.62
N TRP A 150 26.70 -68.44 -48.62
CA TRP A 150 26.64 -69.23 -49.86
C TRP A 150 28.04 -69.59 -50.36
N ASP A 151 28.12 -70.70 -51.09
CA ASP A 151 29.33 -71.16 -51.77
C ASP A 151 29.20 -70.87 -53.28
N GLU A 152 30.16 -70.16 -53.87
CA GLU A 152 30.21 -69.88 -55.31
C GLU A 152 31.04 -70.89 -56.10
N SER A 153 31.54 -71.95 -55.47
CA SER A 153 32.32 -72.98 -56.14
C SER A 153 31.46 -73.86 -57.07
N PHE A 154 32.07 -74.32 -58.16
CA PHE A 154 31.48 -75.32 -59.05
C PHE A 154 32.08 -76.70 -58.73
N GLY A 155 31.68 -77.31 -57.61
CA GLY A 155 32.19 -78.60 -57.13
C GLY A 155 31.28 -79.23 -56.07
N ASP A 156 31.70 -80.38 -55.50
CA ASP A 156 31.00 -81.01 -54.38
C ASP A 156 30.93 -80.02 -53.20
N MET A 157 29.73 -79.82 -52.68
CA MET A 157 29.44 -78.80 -51.67
C MET A 157 30.14 -79.13 -50.34
N ALA A 158 30.86 -78.16 -49.76
CA ALA A 158 31.39 -78.28 -48.40
C ALA A 158 30.24 -78.28 -47.38
N GLU A 159 30.34 -79.08 -46.31
CA GLU A 159 29.28 -79.19 -45.29
C GLU A 159 29.53 -78.22 -44.13
N LEU A 160 28.55 -77.39 -43.79
CA LEU A 160 28.65 -76.48 -42.64
C LEU A 160 28.36 -77.25 -41.34
N ALA A 161 29.38 -77.47 -40.52
CA ALA A 161 29.25 -78.21 -39.27
C ALA A 161 28.72 -77.36 -38.10
N GLN A 162 29.12 -76.09 -38.01
CA GLN A 162 28.71 -75.20 -36.91
C GLN A 162 28.80 -73.72 -37.32
N LEU A 163 27.82 -72.91 -36.90
CA LEU A 163 27.83 -71.45 -37.05
C LEU A 163 27.55 -70.81 -35.68
N GLU A 164 28.44 -69.91 -35.25
CA GLU A 164 28.28 -69.08 -34.06
C GLU A 164 28.31 -67.59 -34.46
N VAL A 165 27.32 -66.83 -34.02
CA VAL A 165 27.23 -65.40 -34.28
C VAL A 165 27.11 -64.67 -32.94
N TRP A 166 28.00 -63.71 -32.70
CA TRP A 166 27.91 -62.79 -31.56
C TRP A 166 27.62 -61.40 -32.08
N ILE A 167 26.65 -60.74 -31.44
CA ILE A 167 26.31 -59.35 -31.74
C ILE A 167 26.70 -58.52 -30.52
N CYS A 168 27.58 -57.56 -30.73
CA CYS A 168 27.84 -56.48 -29.78
C CYS A 168 26.82 -55.39 -30.06
N TYR A 169 26.10 -54.96 -29.04
CA TYR A 169 25.23 -53.80 -29.11
C TYR A 169 25.52 -52.86 -27.96
N VAL A 170 25.07 -51.62 -28.10
CA VAL A 170 24.98 -50.65 -27.03
C VAL A 170 23.56 -50.09 -27.00
N VAL A 171 23.06 -49.80 -25.81
CA VAL A 171 21.88 -48.97 -25.65
C VAL A 171 22.37 -47.52 -25.52
N PRO A 172 21.90 -46.58 -26.39
CA PRO A 172 22.16 -45.16 -26.24
C PRO A 172 21.76 -44.64 -24.85
N PRO A 173 22.25 -43.48 -24.41
CA PRO A 173 21.82 -42.87 -23.16
C PRO A 173 20.29 -42.79 -23.04
N ASP A 174 19.78 -42.92 -21.82
CA ASP A 174 18.35 -42.75 -21.48
C ASP A 174 18.28 -42.16 -20.06
N LEU A 175 18.15 -40.84 -20.00
CA LEU A 175 18.30 -39.95 -18.86
C LEU A 175 16.94 -39.58 -18.29
N PHE A 176 16.61 -40.19 -17.17
CA PHE A 176 15.32 -39.96 -16.50
C PHE A 176 15.49 -39.75 -15.00
N ASP A 177 14.43 -39.24 -14.37
CA ASP A 177 14.41 -39.05 -12.92
C ASP A 177 14.50 -40.38 -12.16
N GLY A 178 15.41 -40.43 -11.21
CA GLY A 178 15.71 -41.60 -10.38
C GLY A 178 14.63 -41.93 -9.35
N GLY A 179 13.63 -41.06 -9.18
CA GLY A 179 12.41 -41.31 -8.44
C GLY A 179 12.14 -40.33 -7.30
N GLU A 180 10.87 -40.27 -6.87
CA GLU A 180 10.40 -39.29 -5.88
C GLU A 180 11.05 -39.39 -4.50
N THR A 181 11.48 -40.58 -4.09
CA THR A 181 12.13 -40.83 -2.80
C THR A 181 13.57 -40.34 -2.75
N THR A 182 14.17 -40.09 -3.91
CA THR A 182 15.55 -39.62 -4.05
C THR A 182 15.64 -38.15 -4.42
N SER A 183 14.51 -37.44 -4.41
CA SER A 183 14.45 -36.01 -4.74
C SER A 183 13.74 -35.22 -3.65
N ALA A 184 14.23 -34.04 -3.30
CA ALA A 184 13.70 -33.18 -2.26
C ALA A 184 14.14 -31.73 -2.51
N PHE A 185 13.46 -30.77 -1.88
CA PHE A 185 13.96 -29.40 -1.81
C PHE A 185 13.69 -28.79 -0.43
N SER A 186 14.48 -27.81 -0.06
CA SER A 186 14.35 -27.08 1.20
C SER A 186 14.82 -25.63 1.03
N PRO A 187 14.15 -24.66 1.68
CA PRO A 187 12.94 -24.80 2.51
C PRO A 187 11.65 -25.02 1.69
N VAL A 188 10.57 -25.42 2.35
CA VAL A 188 9.23 -25.58 1.72
C VAL A 188 8.40 -24.29 1.69
N ALA A 189 8.88 -23.24 2.36
CA ALA A 189 8.33 -21.90 2.29
C ALA A 189 9.49 -20.89 2.31
N ALA A 190 9.45 -19.91 1.40
CA ALA A 190 10.53 -18.97 1.18
C ALA A 190 10.01 -17.66 0.59
N CYS A 191 10.80 -16.60 0.69
CA CYS A 191 10.54 -15.34 -0.01
C CYS A 191 11.33 -15.31 -1.34
N PRO A 192 10.91 -14.51 -2.32
CA PRO A 192 11.74 -14.23 -3.49
C PRO A 192 13.16 -13.78 -3.07
N GLY A 193 14.17 -14.26 -3.78
CA GLY A 193 15.59 -14.02 -3.46
C GLY A 193 16.18 -14.91 -2.35
N ALA A 194 15.37 -15.68 -1.62
CA ALA A 194 15.88 -16.61 -0.61
C ALA A 194 16.55 -17.84 -1.26
N GLU A 195 17.55 -18.40 -0.59
CA GLU A 195 18.25 -19.61 -1.05
C GLU A 195 17.33 -20.83 -1.00
N LEU A 196 17.33 -21.60 -2.08
CA LEU A 196 16.65 -22.88 -2.25
C LEU A 196 17.70 -23.94 -2.58
N ASP A 197 17.64 -25.04 -1.83
CA ASP A 197 18.39 -26.26 -2.06
C ASP A 197 17.47 -27.28 -2.74
N VAL A 198 17.84 -27.75 -3.92
CA VAL A 198 17.13 -28.79 -4.69
C VAL A 198 18.07 -29.98 -4.84
N HIS A 199 17.64 -31.12 -4.29
CA HIS A 199 18.27 -32.42 -4.47
C HIS A 199 17.42 -33.27 -5.41
N CYS A 200 18.03 -33.82 -6.44
CA CYS A 200 17.41 -34.84 -7.29
C CYS A 200 18.43 -35.91 -7.65
N THR A 201 17.95 -37.03 -8.18
CA THR A 201 18.82 -38.09 -8.71
C THR A 201 18.41 -38.35 -10.14
N ILE A 202 19.35 -38.39 -11.08
CA ILE A 202 19.11 -38.79 -12.47
C ILE A 202 19.75 -40.15 -12.70
N ARG A 203 19.11 -40.98 -13.51
CA ARG A 203 19.59 -42.30 -13.92
C ARG A 203 19.82 -42.30 -15.42
N ASN A 204 20.90 -42.96 -15.85
CA ASN A 204 21.11 -43.33 -17.23
C ASN A 204 20.81 -44.83 -17.38
N ALA A 205 19.71 -45.20 -18.03
CA ALA A 205 19.40 -46.61 -18.34
C ALA A 205 20.20 -47.15 -19.54
N GLY A 206 20.78 -46.26 -20.35
CA GLY A 206 21.67 -46.60 -21.42
C GLY A 206 22.98 -47.22 -20.95
N THR A 207 23.60 -48.04 -21.79
CA THR A 207 24.93 -48.65 -21.50
C THR A 207 26.09 -47.72 -21.82
N VAL A 208 25.85 -46.66 -22.60
CA VAL A 208 26.84 -45.66 -23.01
C VAL A 208 26.83 -44.47 -22.04
N PRO A 209 27.98 -43.89 -21.68
CA PRO A 209 28.02 -42.63 -20.95
C PRO A 209 27.29 -41.52 -21.72
N SER A 210 26.53 -40.69 -21.02
CA SER A 210 25.72 -39.63 -21.63
C SER A 210 26.52 -38.54 -22.33
N GLY A 211 27.79 -38.35 -21.95
CA GLY A 211 28.45 -37.07 -22.20
C GLY A 211 27.91 -35.98 -21.27
N GLN A 212 28.20 -34.72 -21.57
CA GLN A 212 27.70 -33.59 -20.78
C GLN A 212 26.31 -33.18 -21.24
N PHE A 213 25.42 -32.94 -20.28
CA PHE A 213 24.07 -32.40 -20.49
C PHE A 213 23.74 -31.36 -19.40
N GLU A 214 22.77 -30.50 -19.66
CA GLU A 214 22.26 -29.50 -18.71
C GLU A 214 20.93 -29.95 -18.10
N VAL A 215 20.76 -29.68 -16.81
CA VAL A 215 19.50 -29.85 -16.10
C VAL A 215 19.01 -28.47 -15.67
N ASP A 216 17.82 -28.10 -16.15
CA ASP A 216 17.18 -26.83 -15.83
C ASP A 216 16.09 -27.03 -14.77
N PHE A 217 16.07 -26.19 -13.75
CA PHE A 217 15.12 -26.22 -12.64
C PHE A 217 14.05 -25.14 -12.80
N TYR A 218 12.80 -25.49 -12.55
CA TYR A 218 11.64 -24.63 -12.74
C TYR A 218 10.68 -24.66 -11.54
N ALA A 219 10.02 -23.53 -11.32
CA ALA A 219 8.87 -23.40 -10.43
C ALA A 219 7.59 -23.26 -11.27
N SER A 220 6.74 -24.28 -11.26
CA SER A 220 5.45 -24.30 -11.97
C SER A 220 4.27 -24.15 -11.01
N GLN A 221 3.23 -23.41 -11.40
CA GLN A 221 2.01 -23.31 -10.60
C GLN A 221 1.12 -24.55 -10.76
N ASP A 222 1.25 -25.25 -11.87
CA ASP A 222 0.53 -26.48 -12.18
C ASP A 222 1.46 -27.69 -12.16
N SER A 223 0.88 -28.88 -12.32
CA SER A 223 1.65 -30.11 -12.19
C SER A 223 2.53 -30.43 -13.40
N GLU A 224 2.46 -29.67 -14.48
CA GLU A 224 3.25 -29.87 -15.68
C GLU A 224 4.47 -28.95 -15.62
N ILE A 225 5.65 -29.49 -15.90
CA ILE A 225 6.90 -28.73 -15.92
C ILE A 225 7.27 -28.51 -17.37
N SER A 226 7.56 -27.26 -17.71
CA SER A 226 7.87 -26.82 -19.06
C SER A 226 8.80 -25.61 -19.04
N ALA A 227 9.42 -25.31 -20.17
CA ALA A 227 10.22 -24.10 -20.33
C ALA A 227 9.41 -22.77 -20.27
N ALA A 228 8.08 -22.85 -20.19
CA ALA A 228 7.21 -21.69 -19.98
C ALA A 228 7.06 -21.31 -18.49
N ASP A 229 7.47 -22.21 -17.59
CA ASP A 229 7.44 -21.97 -16.14
C ASP A 229 8.57 -21.03 -15.69
N HIS A 230 8.55 -20.66 -14.41
CA HIS A 230 9.57 -19.78 -13.87
C HIS A 230 10.90 -20.52 -13.73
N PHE A 231 11.87 -20.17 -14.56
CA PHE A 231 13.23 -20.68 -14.47
C PHE A 231 13.87 -20.27 -13.13
N ILE A 232 14.45 -21.24 -12.43
CA ILE A 232 15.12 -21.05 -11.14
C ILE A 232 16.64 -21.03 -11.33
N GLY A 233 17.16 -22.00 -12.08
CA GLY A 233 18.60 -22.15 -12.31
C GLY A 233 18.91 -23.43 -13.06
N SER A 234 20.20 -23.68 -13.31
CA SER A 234 20.66 -24.87 -14.04
C SER A 234 21.94 -25.45 -13.47
N THR A 235 22.21 -26.71 -13.83
CA THR A 235 23.48 -27.40 -13.53
C THR A 235 23.91 -28.25 -14.71
N ILE A 236 25.22 -28.42 -14.91
CA ILE A 236 25.79 -29.25 -15.98
C ILE A 236 26.40 -30.49 -15.34
N MET A 237 26.07 -31.67 -15.88
CA MET A 237 26.57 -32.93 -15.37
C MET A 237 26.77 -33.97 -16.48
N SER A 238 27.26 -35.15 -16.10
CA SER A 238 27.44 -36.30 -16.99
C SER A 238 27.29 -37.57 -16.18
N ILE A 239 26.70 -38.62 -16.76
CA ILE A 239 26.44 -39.89 -16.07
C ILE A 239 27.00 -41.04 -16.91
N GLY A 240 27.72 -41.96 -16.25
CA GLY A 240 28.15 -43.21 -16.89
C GLY A 240 26.95 -44.06 -17.31
N GLY A 241 27.14 -44.99 -18.25
CA GLY A 241 26.11 -45.96 -18.60
C GLY A 241 25.70 -46.79 -17.37
N GLU A 242 24.40 -47.07 -17.24
CA GLU A 242 23.77 -47.82 -16.15
C GLU A 242 24.06 -47.25 -14.74
N GLN A 243 24.40 -45.97 -14.65
CA GLN A 243 24.70 -45.29 -13.39
C GLN A 243 23.63 -44.27 -13.00
N SER A 244 23.72 -43.79 -11.75
CA SER A 244 22.89 -42.72 -11.22
C SER A 244 23.78 -41.66 -10.60
N ALA A 245 23.39 -40.40 -10.70
CA ALA A 245 24.10 -39.27 -10.12
C ALA A 245 23.13 -38.25 -9.52
N ALA A 246 23.59 -37.52 -8.51
CA ALA A 246 22.82 -36.42 -7.91
C ALA A 246 22.88 -35.18 -8.82
N CYS A 247 21.74 -34.52 -8.99
CA CYS A 247 21.58 -33.25 -9.71
C CYS A 247 21.30 -32.13 -8.71
N ASP A 248 22.23 -31.90 -7.80
CA ASP A 248 22.05 -30.89 -6.76
C ASP A 248 22.17 -29.47 -7.33
N TRP A 249 21.24 -28.62 -6.92
CA TRP A 249 21.26 -27.20 -7.24
C TRP A 249 21.01 -26.37 -5.98
N PHE A 250 21.82 -25.33 -5.81
CA PHE A 250 21.71 -24.40 -4.70
C PHE A 250 21.84 -22.97 -5.22
N GLY A 251 20.83 -22.15 -4.94
CA GLY A 251 20.83 -20.76 -5.38
C GLY A 251 19.59 -19.99 -4.93
N PRO A 252 19.55 -18.67 -5.20
CA PRO A 252 18.41 -17.85 -4.85
C PRO A 252 17.20 -18.14 -5.75
N LEU A 253 16.00 -18.09 -5.18
CA LEU A 253 14.77 -17.97 -5.95
C LEU A 253 14.76 -16.67 -6.76
N PRO A 254 14.15 -16.64 -7.96
CA PRO A 254 14.00 -15.40 -8.72
C PRO A 254 13.30 -14.31 -7.91
N ASP A 255 13.84 -13.08 -7.95
CA ASP A 255 13.31 -11.93 -7.19
C ASP A 255 11.89 -11.52 -7.64
N ASP A 256 11.54 -11.81 -8.88
CA ASP A 256 10.25 -11.51 -9.50
C ASP A 256 9.25 -12.69 -9.42
N LEU A 257 9.61 -13.79 -8.76
CA LEU A 257 8.74 -14.95 -8.58
C LEU A 257 7.50 -14.55 -7.76
N PRO A 258 6.28 -14.59 -8.34
CA PRO A 258 5.08 -14.16 -7.64
C PRO A 258 4.79 -15.04 -6.42
N ALA A 259 4.11 -14.46 -5.42
CA ALA A 259 3.64 -15.23 -4.27
C ALA A 259 2.62 -16.29 -4.71
N GLY A 260 2.74 -17.49 -4.16
CA GLY A 260 1.90 -18.62 -4.57
C GLY A 260 2.46 -19.97 -4.16
N GLN A 261 1.83 -21.04 -4.65
CA GLN A 261 2.30 -22.40 -4.45
C GLN A 261 2.85 -22.98 -5.75
N TYR A 262 4.07 -23.48 -5.68
CA TYR A 262 4.81 -23.96 -6.85
C TYR A 262 5.24 -25.41 -6.68
N TRP A 263 5.10 -26.18 -7.75
CA TRP A 263 5.81 -27.43 -7.95
C TRP A 263 7.22 -27.10 -8.40
N ILE A 264 8.21 -27.69 -7.71
CA ILE A 264 9.61 -27.61 -8.13
C ILE A 264 9.91 -28.83 -8.99
N GLY A 265 10.37 -28.58 -10.20
CA GLY A 265 10.71 -29.62 -11.15
C GLY A 265 11.94 -29.30 -11.97
N TRP A 266 12.35 -30.28 -12.77
CA TRP A 266 13.55 -30.22 -13.58
C TRP A 266 13.30 -30.85 -14.94
N ILE A 267 13.95 -30.27 -15.96
CA ILE A 267 14.04 -30.80 -17.31
C ILE A 267 15.46 -31.28 -17.51
N ILE A 268 15.61 -32.59 -17.73
CA ILE A 268 16.88 -33.28 -17.97
C ILE A 268 17.22 -33.12 -19.45
N ASP A 269 18.51 -32.91 -19.73
CA ASP A 269 19.01 -32.55 -21.05
C ASP A 269 18.19 -31.42 -21.71
N ALA A 270 18.02 -30.32 -20.98
CA ALA A 270 17.12 -29.22 -21.38
C ALA A 270 17.48 -28.56 -22.73
N ARG A 271 18.68 -28.83 -23.25
CA ARG A 271 19.17 -28.34 -24.54
C ARG A 271 19.07 -29.34 -25.68
N ASP A 272 18.61 -30.57 -25.42
CA ASP A 272 18.58 -31.64 -26.43
C ASP A 272 20.01 -31.89 -26.99
N ASP A 273 21.01 -31.84 -26.10
CA ASP A 273 22.44 -31.96 -26.44
C ASP A 273 22.87 -33.44 -26.54
N VAL A 274 22.15 -34.35 -25.87
CA VAL A 274 22.41 -35.78 -25.84
C VAL A 274 21.25 -36.50 -26.50
N ALA A 275 21.49 -37.17 -27.63
CA ALA A 275 20.47 -38.01 -28.24
C ALA A 275 20.20 -39.25 -27.36
N GLU A 276 18.95 -39.42 -26.96
CA GLU A 276 18.53 -40.45 -26.01
C GLU A 276 17.71 -41.55 -26.68
N SER A 277 17.54 -42.65 -25.96
CA SER A 277 16.68 -43.73 -26.42
C SER A 277 15.19 -43.40 -26.24
N ASP A 278 14.82 -42.62 -25.22
CA ASP A 278 13.44 -42.16 -24.97
C ASP A 278 13.40 -40.69 -24.55
N GLU A 279 13.22 -39.79 -25.51
CA GLU A 279 13.14 -38.34 -25.31
C GLU A 279 11.89 -37.86 -24.54
N THR A 280 11.02 -38.77 -24.09
CA THR A 280 9.73 -38.41 -23.48
C THR A 280 9.72 -38.49 -21.95
N ASN A 281 10.81 -38.96 -21.33
CA ASN A 281 10.87 -39.24 -19.90
C ASN A 281 11.77 -38.28 -19.09
N ASN A 282 12.29 -37.24 -19.75
CA ASN A 282 13.27 -36.28 -19.22
C ASN A 282 12.71 -35.23 -18.25
N ILE A 283 11.39 -35.24 -17.99
CA ILE A 283 10.72 -34.19 -17.21
C ILE A 283 10.20 -34.76 -15.89
N ALA A 284 10.59 -34.16 -14.78
CA ALA A 284 10.15 -34.58 -13.46
C ALA A 284 9.90 -33.41 -12.50
N ARG A 285 9.25 -33.72 -11.37
CA ARG A 285 8.95 -32.77 -10.30
C ARG A 285 8.87 -33.46 -8.95
N LYS A 286 9.07 -32.70 -7.89
CA LYS A 286 8.73 -33.17 -6.54
C LYS A 286 7.21 -33.21 -6.36
N ARG A 287 6.62 -34.41 -6.14
CA ARG A 287 5.15 -34.59 -6.02
C ARG A 287 4.63 -34.56 -4.59
N GLY A 288 5.48 -34.85 -3.60
CA GLY A 288 5.05 -34.95 -2.20
C GLY A 288 4.68 -33.62 -1.53
N TYR A 289 5.21 -32.48 -2.01
CA TYR A 289 4.91 -31.16 -1.46
C TYR A 289 5.29 -30.04 -2.47
N LYS A 290 4.78 -28.84 -2.19
CA LYS A 290 5.00 -27.62 -2.97
C LYS A 290 5.86 -26.62 -2.20
N LEU A 291 6.56 -25.76 -2.93
CA LEU A 291 7.17 -24.55 -2.40
C LEU A 291 6.07 -23.51 -2.21
N THR A 292 6.01 -22.89 -1.04
CA THR A 292 5.18 -21.70 -0.81
C THR A 292 6.07 -20.46 -0.94
N VAL A 293 5.83 -19.67 -1.98
CA VAL A 293 6.49 -18.37 -2.18
C VAL A 293 5.67 -17.33 -1.44
N ASN A 294 6.26 -16.74 -0.40
CA ASN A 294 5.63 -15.74 0.44
C ASN A 294 5.58 -14.37 -0.24
N SER A 295 4.52 -13.60 0.02
CA SER A 295 4.42 -12.23 -0.49
C SER A 295 5.27 -11.27 0.34
N ILE A 296 5.96 -10.35 -0.34
CA ILE A 296 6.76 -9.30 0.28
C ILE A 296 5.84 -8.12 0.64
N SER A 297 6.00 -7.59 1.86
CA SER A 297 5.29 -6.38 2.30
C SER A 297 5.77 -5.15 1.50
N GLN A 298 4.86 -4.23 1.21
CA GLN A 298 5.16 -2.92 0.62
C GLN A 298 5.06 -1.84 1.69
N ALA A 299 6.04 -0.92 1.72
CA ALA A 299 6.14 0.11 2.74
C ALA A 299 4.87 0.99 2.83
N PRO A 300 4.56 1.53 4.02
CA PRO A 300 3.41 2.40 4.20
C PRO A 300 3.70 3.78 3.59
N THR A 301 3.18 4.03 2.40
CA THR A 301 3.48 5.24 1.62
C THR A 301 2.52 6.39 1.92
N GLN A 302 1.42 6.11 2.62
CA GLN A 302 0.45 7.13 3.04
C GLN A 302 -0.16 6.73 4.37
N ILE A 303 -0.08 7.64 5.33
CA ILE A 303 -0.65 7.51 6.68
C ILE A 303 -1.55 8.72 6.91
N SER A 304 -2.79 8.49 7.34
CA SER A 304 -3.71 9.57 7.72
C SER A 304 -3.69 9.79 9.23
N VAL A 305 -3.91 11.05 9.64
CA VAL A 305 -4.13 11.45 11.04
C VAL A 305 -5.49 12.09 11.13
N GLU A 306 -6.34 11.60 12.04
CA GLU A 306 -7.65 12.18 12.30
C GLU A 306 -7.88 12.39 13.81
N PRO A 307 -8.13 13.63 14.27
CA PRO A 307 -8.01 14.88 13.53
C PRO A 307 -6.53 15.26 13.30
N SER A 308 -6.25 16.05 12.27
CA SER A 308 -4.88 16.43 11.88
C SER A 308 -4.16 17.38 12.86
N SER A 309 -4.90 17.98 13.78
CA SER A 309 -4.41 18.83 14.87
C SER A 309 -5.25 18.58 16.12
N VAL A 310 -4.60 18.42 17.27
CA VAL A 310 -5.24 18.11 18.56
C VAL A 310 -4.77 19.06 19.66
N CYS A 311 -5.55 19.22 20.73
CA CYS A 311 -5.04 19.86 21.95
C CYS A 311 -4.13 18.90 22.73
N PRO A 312 -3.29 19.40 23.64
CA PRO A 312 -2.43 18.55 24.46
C PRO A 312 -3.24 17.49 25.21
N GLY A 313 -2.96 16.21 24.94
CA GLY A 313 -3.62 15.07 25.57
C GLY A 313 -4.92 14.61 24.92
N ASP A 314 -5.42 15.32 23.90
CA ASP A 314 -6.57 14.87 23.11
C ASP A 314 -6.19 13.67 22.22
N ARG A 315 -7.22 12.90 21.84
CA ARG A 315 -7.06 11.70 21.01
C ARG A 315 -6.78 12.08 19.54
N ALA A 316 -5.85 11.36 18.93
CA ALA A 316 -5.71 11.27 17.47
C ALA A 316 -5.63 9.79 17.04
N THR A 317 -6.23 9.47 15.90
CA THR A 317 -6.14 8.15 15.28
C THR A 317 -5.24 8.23 14.05
N LEU A 318 -4.20 7.39 14.04
CA LEU A 318 -3.29 7.21 12.91
C LEU A 318 -3.70 5.97 12.15
N THR A 319 -3.79 6.03 10.83
CA THR A 319 -4.18 4.87 10.01
C THR A 319 -3.30 4.74 8.78
N VAL A 320 -2.79 3.54 8.51
CA VAL A 320 -2.10 3.24 7.25
C VAL A 320 -3.14 3.19 6.12
N VAL A 321 -3.03 4.11 5.16
CA VAL A 321 -3.96 4.24 4.03
C VAL A 321 -3.41 3.55 2.77
N LYS A 322 -2.09 3.62 2.55
CA LYS A 322 -1.42 2.95 1.44
C LYS A 322 -0.20 2.17 1.93
N GLY A 323 -0.01 1.01 1.34
CA GLY A 323 0.95 -0.02 1.73
C GLY A 323 0.28 -1.39 1.55
N ALA A 324 1.05 -2.46 1.64
CA ALA A 324 0.51 -3.82 1.58
C ALA A 324 1.28 -4.72 2.54
N LEU A 325 0.58 -5.56 3.28
CA LEU A 325 1.21 -6.57 4.13
C LEU A 325 1.42 -7.85 3.31
N GLY A 326 2.61 -8.41 3.46
CA GLY A 326 3.01 -9.69 2.92
C GLY A 326 2.50 -10.87 3.76
N SER A 327 3.04 -12.06 3.51
CA SER A 327 2.69 -13.26 4.26
C SER A 327 3.03 -13.09 5.74
N ASN A 328 2.06 -13.41 6.60
CA ASN A 328 2.17 -13.32 8.07
C ASN A 328 2.78 -12.01 8.56
N ALA A 329 2.46 -10.91 7.89
CA ALA A 329 2.97 -9.59 8.25
C ALA A 329 1.92 -8.76 8.96
N ASP A 330 2.37 -7.91 9.88
CA ASP A 330 1.55 -6.91 10.57
C ASP A 330 2.18 -5.52 10.47
N TRP A 331 1.33 -4.49 10.59
CA TRP A 331 1.79 -3.12 10.76
C TRP A 331 2.22 -2.91 12.20
N VAL A 332 3.49 -2.56 12.41
CA VAL A 332 4.04 -2.34 13.76
C VAL A 332 4.36 -0.87 13.95
N TRP A 333 3.80 -0.26 15.01
CA TRP A 333 3.94 1.14 15.33
C TRP A 333 5.00 1.42 16.39
N TYR A 334 5.67 2.56 16.26
CA TYR A 334 6.80 2.96 17.09
C TYR A 334 6.79 4.46 17.41
N SER A 335 7.41 4.83 18.55
CA SER A 335 7.51 6.20 19.05
C SER A 335 8.84 6.90 18.75
N ARG A 336 9.94 6.15 18.52
CA ARG A 336 11.30 6.71 18.39
C ARG A 336 12.03 6.22 17.14
N GLY A 337 11.27 5.81 16.11
CA GLY A 337 11.76 5.21 14.86
C GLY A 337 11.41 3.73 14.76
N CYS A 338 11.31 3.20 13.54
CA CYS A 338 10.99 1.79 13.37
C CYS A 338 12.04 0.88 14.02
N GLY A 339 11.61 -0.01 14.91
CA GLY A 339 12.48 -0.89 15.72
C GLY A 339 12.86 -0.35 17.11
N ASP A 340 12.44 0.87 17.48
CA ASP A 340 12.64 1.42 18.83
C ASP A 340 11.36 2.10 19.38
N GLY A 341 11.01 1.76 20.61
CA GLY A 341 9.83 2.30 21.28
C GLY A 341 8.52 1.79 20.69
N TYR A 342 8.38 0.46 20.58
CA TYR A 342 7.15 -0.24 20.18
C TYR A 342 5.91 0.32 20.90
N LEU A 343 4.83 0.49 20.15
CA LEU A 343 3.55 1.00 20.63
C LEU A 343 2.45 -0.06 20.50
N ALA A 344 2.17 -0.50 19.27
CA ALA A 344 1.12 -1.48 18.99
C ALA A 344 1.27 -2.10 17.59
N GLU A 345 0.50 -3.15 17.36
CA GLU A 345 0.30 -3.78 16.06
C GLU A 345 -1.10 -3.44 15.50
N GLY A 346 -1.20 -3.40 14.17
CA GLY A 346 -2.45 -3.20 13.44
C GLY A 346 -2.44 -1.98 12.52
N ALA A 347 -3.40 -1.92 11.60
CA ALA A 347 -3.45 -0.87 10.59
C ALA A 347 -3.76 0.53 11.15
N ALA A 348 -4.23 0.62 12.40
CA ALA A 348 -4.54 1.88 13.06
C ALA A 348 -3.97 1.92 14.48
N LEU A 349 -3.57 3.11 14.93
CA LEU A 349 -3.05 3.41 16.26
C LEU A 349 -3.78 4.62 16.86
N GLU A 350 -4.26 4.49 18.08
CA GLU A 350 -4.77 5.62 18.86
C GLU A 350 -3.67 6.20 19.76
N VAL A 351 -3.51 7.52 19.74
CA VAL A 351 -2.49 8.25 20.50
C VAL A 351 -3.06 9.48 21.20
N PHE A 352 -2.40 9.92 22.28
CA PHE A 352 -2.80 11.06 23.11
C PHE A 352 -1.60 12.00 23.35
N PRO A 353 -1.07 12.67 22.32
CA PRO A 353 0.15 13.46 22.42
C PRO A 353 -0.07 14.75 23.23
N ARG A 354 0.87 15.08 24.12
CA ARG A 354 0.90 16.37 24.84
C ARG A 354 1.79 17.43 24.18
N ALA A 355 2.59 17.02 23.22
CA ALA A 355 3.42 17.88 22.38
C ALA A 355 3.47 17.29 20.97
N THR A 356 3.73 18.12 19.97
CA THR A 356 3.87 17.69 18.57
C THR A 356 4.87 16.54 18.48
N SER A 357 4.40 15.39 18.01
CA SER A 357 5.14 14.11 18.07
C SER A 357 5.05 13.38 16.74
N THR A 358 6.16 12.75 16.34
CA THR A 358 6.23 11.91 15.14
C THR A 358 6.17 10.44 15.54
N TYR A 359 5.30 9.70 14.88
CA TYR A 359 5.11 8.26 15.02
C TYR A 359 5.57 7.56 13.77
N TYR A 360 5.98 6.30 13.92
CA TYR A 360 6.61 5.52 12.87
C TYR A 360 5.89 4.19 12.71
N VAL A 361 5.79 3.68 11.49
CA VAL A 361 5.16 2.39 11.20
C VAL A 361 5.87 1.70 10.05
N ARG A 362 6.02 0.38 10.15
CA ARG A 362 6.48 -0.48 9.03
C ARG A 362 5.76 -1.81 9.07
N GLY A 363 5.75 -2.51 7.92
CA GLY A 363 5.28 -3.89 7.86
C GLY A 363 6.41 -4.81 8.33
N GLU A 364 6.10 -5.76 9.20
CA GLU A 364 7.04 -6.79 9.67
C GLU A 364 6.39 -8.16 9.52
N GLY A 365 7.08 -9.11 8.87
CA GLY A 365 6.57 -10.46 8.67
C GLY A 365 7.65 -11.42 8.16
N ASP A 366 7.21 -12.53 7.55
CA ASP A 366 8.10 -13.63 7.13
C ASP A 366 9.17 -13.19 6.10
N CYS A 367 8.83 -12.23 5.24
CA CYS A 367 9.74 -11.66 4.24
C CYS A 367 10.47 -10.41 4.71
N GLY A 368 10.75 -10.34 6.02
CA GLY A 368 11.49 -9.25 6.62
C GLY A 368 10.63 -8.03 6.90
N THR A 369 11.24 -6.85 6.80
CA THR A 369 10.63 -5.59 7.21
C THR A 369 10.64 -4.57 6.08
N THR A 370 9.57 -3.79 5.94
CA THR A 370 9.53 -2.69 4.98
C THR A 370 10.34 -1.49 5.44
N ASP A 371 10.59 -0.56 4.51
CA ASP A 371 10.96 0.80 4.87
C ASP A 371 9.94 1.44 5.82
N CYS A 372 10.44 2.36 6.64
CA CYS A 372 9.68 3.02 7.69
C CYS A 372 8.83 4.16 7.11
N GLY A 373 7.53 4.13 7.34
CA GLY A 373 6.67 5.30 7.21
C GLY A 373 6.67 6.12 8.49
N ALA A 374 6.50 7.43 8.37
CA ALA A 374 6.42 8.33 9.50
C ALA A 374 5.24 9.29 9.34
N VAL A 375 4.63 9.65 10.46
CA VAL A 375 3.52 10.59 10.50
C VAL A 375 3.62 11.48 11.74
N THR A 376 3.38 12.78 11.58
CA THR A 376 3.43 13.73 12.69
C THR A 376 2.02 14.12 13.09
N VAL A 377 1.74 14.03 14.39
CA VAL A 377 0.54 14.64 14.99
C VAL A 377 0.94 16.00 15.53
N THR A 378 0.31 17.04 14.99
CA THR A 378 0.50 18.41 15.46
C THR A 378 -0.36 18.64 16.70
N VAL A 379 0.27 19.10 17.78
CA VAL A 379 -0.43 19.56 18.97
C VAL A 379 -0.50 21.08 18.90
N ALA A 380 -1.70 21.63 18.95
CA ALA A 380 -1.92 23.07 18.94
C ALA A 380 -1.35 23.73 20.22
N ASP A 381 -0.92 24.99 20.10
CA ASP A 381 -0.55 25.78 21.26
C ASP A 381 -1.79 25.94 22.16
N ALA A 382 -1.67 25.48 23.40
CA ALA A 382 -2.75 25.53 24.38
C ALA A 382 -2.57 26.74 25.29
N THR A 383 -3.66 27.46 25.52
CA THR A 383 -3.72 28.54 26.51
C THR A 383 -3.72 27.93 27.90
N ALA A 384 -3.01 28.57 28.84
CA ALA A 384 -3.08 28.24 30.25
C ALA A 384 -4.34 28.86 30.86
N TRP A 385 -5.13 28.05 31.56
CA TRP A 385 -6.37 28.45 32.21
C TRP A 385 -6.26 28.26 33.73
N TYR A 386 -6.43 29.36 34.48
CA TYR A 386 -6.35 29.43 35.94
C TYR A 386 -7.76 29.41 36.53
N ALA A 387 -7.93 28.87 37.75
CA ALA A 387 -9.22 28.88 38.42
C ALA A 387 -9.68 30.34 38.65
N ASP A 388 -10.99 30.57 38.54
CA ASP A 388 -11.66 31.84 38.85
C ASP A 388 -12.86 31.49 39.74
N VAL A 389 -12.63 31.44 41.05
CA VAL A 389 -13.60 30.89 42.02
C VAL A 389 -14.71 31.89 42.35
N ASP A 390 -14.43 33.19 42.36
CA ASP A 390 -15.42 34.23 42.66
C ASP A 390 -16.12 34.84 41.43
N GLY A 391 -15.58 34.60 40.23
CA GLY A 391 -16.19 34.97 38.95
C GLY A 391 -15.95 36.42 38.53
N ASP A 392 -14.89 37.07 39.01
CA ASP A 392 -14.56 38.45 38.67
C ASP A 392 -13.78 38.61 37.35
N GLY A 393 -13.28 37.51 36.78
CA GLY A 393 -12.54 37.48 35.52
C GLY A 393 -11.02 37.45 35.66
N TYR A 394 -10.49 37.47 36.88
CA TYR A 394 -9.11 37.20 37.22
C TYR A 394 -8.97 35.79 37.79
N GLY A 395 -7.77 35.22 37.69
CA GLY A 395 -7.56 33.84 38.10
C GLY A 395 -6.42 33.66 39.08
N ASP A 396 -6.52 32.60 39.88
CA ASP A 396 -5.58 32.23 40.94
C ASP A 396 -4.16 31.91 40.41
N PRO A 397 -3.12 32.69 40.75
CA PRO A 397 -1.72 32.43 40.45
C PRO A 397 -1.12 31.24 41.19
N GLU A 398 -1.70 30.81 42.30
CA GLU A 398 -1.31 29.60 43.02
C GLU A 398 -1.94 28.34 42.42
N SER A 399 -2.97 28.48 41.57
CA SER A 399 -3.59 27.35 40.89
C SER A 399 -2.66 26.74 39.84
N VAL A 400 -2.65 25.39 39.76
CA VAL A 400 -1.97 24.70 38.67
C VAL A 400 -2.77 24.95 37.38
N PRO A 401 -2.18 25.57 36.34
CA PRO A 401 -2.91 25.90 35.12
C PRO A 401 -3.30 24.64 34.36
N ASP A 402 -4.53 24.61 33.86
CA ASP A 402 -4.96 23.61 32.88
C ASP A 402 -4.67 24.13 31.46
N TYR A 403 -4.16 23.27 30.60
CA TYR A 403 -3.84 23.63 29.22
C TYR A 403 -4.96 23.15 28.29
N SER A 404 -5.61 24.10 27.61
CA SER A 404 -6.69 23.80 26.67
C SER A 404 -6.70 24.81 25.52
N CYS A 405 -7.06 24.36 24.31
CA CYS A 405 -7.27 25.27 23.17
C CYS A 405 -8.65 25.94 23.19
N ALA A 406 -9.55 25.49 24.08
CA ALA A 406 -10.88 26.05 24.26
C ALA A 406 -11.05 26.57 25.70
N PRO A 407 -11.86 27.62 25.92
CA PRO A 407 -12.19 28.11 27.25
C PRO A 407 -12.72 27.00 28.17
N ILE A 408 -12.20 26.96 29.39
CA ILE A 408 -12.63 26.02 30.42
C ILE A 408 -13.63 26.76 31.34
N PRO A 409 -14.86 26.24 31.54
CA PRO A 409 -15.82 26.87 32.44
C PRO A 409 -15.27 26.99 33.87
N GLY A 410 -15.41 28.18 34.47
CA GLY A 410 -14.88 28.49 35.81
C GLY A 410 -13.37 28.76 35.84
N LYS A 411 -12.79 29.10 34.69
CA LYS A 411 -11.38 29.45 34.54
C LYS A 411 -11.18 30.61 33.56
N VAL A 412 -10.08 31.33 33.73
CA VAL A 412 -9.67 32.46 32.87
C VAL A 412 -8.22 32.31 32.39
N ASP A 413 -7.84 33.04 31.35
CA ASP A 413 -6.53 32.94 30.68
C ASP A 413 -5.44 33.85 31.27
N ASN A 414 -5.69 34.41 32.45
CA ASN A 414 -4.77 35.22 33.23
C ASN A 414 -4.66 34.67 34.67
N ASN A 415 -3.64 35.10 35.39
CA ASN A 415 -3.38 34.69 36.77
C ASN A 415 -3.18 35.88 37.72
N GLY A 416 -3.97 36.94 37.51
CA GLY A 416 -3.78 38.22 38.18
C GLY A 416 -4.37 38.34 39.58
N ASP A 417 -5.12 37.35 40.06
CA ASP A 417 -5.91 37.45 41.28
C ASP A 417 -5.06 37.19 42.53
N CYS A 418 -5.01 38.11 43.50
CA CYS A 418 -4.25 37.88 44.72
C CYS A 418 -5.02 37.15 45.83
N ASP A 419 -6.35 37.06 45.75
CA ASP A 419 -7.23 36.22 46.58
C ASP A 419 -8.48 35.80 45.79
N ASP A 420 -8.38 34.67 45.07
CA ASP A 420 -9.40 34.11 44.16
C ASP A 420 -10.76 33.79 44.82
N THR A 421 -10.88 33.98 46.13
CA THR A 421 -12.13 33.83 46.87
C THR A 421 -12.89 35.16 47.04
N ARG A 422 -12.34 36.26 46.56
CA ARG A 422 -12.77 37.64 46.79
C ARG A 422 -12.72 38.50 45.52
N ALA A 423 -13.90 38.72 44.95
CA ALA A 423 -14.07 39.52 43.72
C ALA A 423 -13.66 41.01 43.81
N ASP A 424 -13.21 41.46 44.99
CA ASP A 424 -12.70 42.79 45.28
C ASP A 424 -11.15 42.83 45.37
N TRP A 425 -10.45 41.74 45.00
CA TRP A 425 -9.02 41.51 45.21
C TRP A 425 -8.31 41.12 43.90
N ASN A 426 -8.38 42.00 42.92
CA ASN A 426 -7.86 41.77 41.59
C ASN A 426 -7.27 43.06 40.98
N PRO A 427 -6.49 43.01 39.89
CA PRO A 427 -5.84 44.16 39.29
C PRO A 427 -6.72 45.36 38.90
N ASP A 428 -8.02 45.16 38.72
CA ASP A 428 -8.97 46.23 38.41
C ASP A 428 -9.74 46.72 39.65
N ALA A 429 -9.55 46.09 40.81
CA ALA A 429 -10.24 46.47 42.04
C ALA A 429 -9.75 47.83 42.56
N PRO A 430 -10.66 48.69 43.06
CA PRO A 430 -10.25 49.94 43.72
C PRO A 430 -9.62 49.68 45.09
N GLU A 431 -8.54 50.39 45.40
CA GLU A 431 -7.96 50.40 46.74
C GLU A 431 -8.94 50.95 47.79
N VAL A 432 -9.01 50.28 48.93
CA VAL A 432 -9.75 50.74 50.11
C VAL A 432 -8.81 50.74 51.30
N ARG A 433 -8.96 51.70 52.23
CA ARG A 433 -8.05 51.85 53.38
C ARG A 433 -8.27 50.79 54.45
N ASP A 434 -7.99 49.54 54.14
CA ASP A 434 -8.08 48.41 55.05
C ASP A 434 -6.70 47.79 55.35
N GLY A 435 -5.63 48.32 54.74
CA GLY A 435 -4.25 47.86 54.93
C GLY A 435 -3.92 46.60 54.14
N LEU A 436 -4.70 46.30 53.11
CA LEU A 436 -4.54 45.18 52.18
C LEU A 436 -4.28 45.75 50.78
N ASP A 437 -3.79 44.91 49.87
CA ASP A 437 -3.48 45.27 48.47
C ASP A 437 -4.63 44.73 47.62
N ASN A 438 -5.68 45.53 47.44
CA ASN A 438 -6.89 45.09 46.75
C ASN A 438 -6.65 44.99 45.24
N ASN A 439 -5.79 45.84 44.68
CA ASN A 439 -5.51 45.88 43.25
C ASN A 439 -4.30 45.00 42.85
N CYS A 440 -3.78 44.21 43.78
CA CYS A 440 -2.69 43.25 43.58
C CYS A 440 -1.44 43.84 42.88
N ASN A 441 -1.17 45.14 43.04
CA ASN A 441 -0.06 45.79 42.34
C ASN A 441 1.26 45.80 43.16
N GLY A 442 1.22 45.25 44.38
CA GLY A 442 2.32 45.17 45.31
C GLY A 442 2.48 46.39 46.21
N GLN A 443 1.54 47.33 46.18
CA GLN A 443 1.44 48.46 47.08
C GLN A 443 0.18 48.31 47.96
N ILE A 444 0.14 49.02 49.08
CA ILE A 444 -0.97 48.94 50.03
C ILE A 444 -1.56 50.34 50.16
N ASP A 445 -2.86 50.48 49.89
CA ASP A 445 -3.67 51.70 50.02
C ASP A 445 -3.18 52.91 49.17
N GLU A 446 -2.41 52.72 48.10
CA GLU A 446 -1.68 53.80 47.40
C GLU A 446 -2.59 54.78 46.64
N ASP A 447 -3.74 54.33 46.16
CA ASP A 447 -4.72 55.16 45.46
C ASP A 447 -5.75 55.82 46.41
N VAL A 448 -5.58 55.62 47.72
CA VAL A 448 -6.41 56.27 48.78
C VAL A 448 -5.80 57.60 49.27
N TYR A 449 -4.67 58.03 48.71
CA TYR A 449 -3.96 59.26 49.08
C TYR A 449 -4.29 60.46 48.16
N GLY A 450 -5.57 60.74 47.93
CA GLY A 450 -6.01 62.08 47.51
C GLY A 450 -5.84 63.11 48.64
N PRO A 451 -5.83 64.43 48.37
CA PRO A 451 -6.03 65.40 49.44
C PRO A 451 -7.43 65.22 50.05
N PRO A 452 -7.60 65.34 51.39
CA PRO A 452 -8.91 65.22 52.01
C PRO A 452 -9.89 66.24 51.43
N PRO A 453 -11.19 65.91 51.31
CA PRO A 453 -12.20 66.86 50.87
C PRO A 453 -12.18 68.11 51.78
N ILE A 454 -12.38 69.27 51.17
CA ILE A 454 -12.50 70.55 51.88
C ILE A 454 -13.96 70.69 52.29
N TRP A 455 -14.21 70.77 53.59
CA TRP A 455 -15.51 71.03 54.17
C TRP A 455 -15.61 72.52 54.50
N HIS A 456 -16.72 73.15 54.16
CA HIS A 456 -16.99 74.57 54.34
C HIS A 456 -17.89 74.78 55.55
N ARG A 457 -17.61 75.77 56.39
CA ARG A 457 -18.46 76.09 57.54
C ARG A 457 -19.87 76.40 57.04
N ASP A 458 -20.86 75.84 57.72
CA ASP A 458 -22.30 76.05 57.53
C ASP A 458 -22.84 76.51 58.89
N ALA A 459 -22.79 77.83 59.14
CA ALA A 459 -23.06 78.37 60.47
C ALA A 459 -24.56 78.58 60.74
N ASP A 460 -25.38 78.66 59.69
CA ASP A 460 -26.82 78.88 59.78
C ASP A 460 -27.67 77.60 59.53
N GLY A 461 -27.04 76.54 59.02
CA GLY A 461 -27.59 75.19 58.93
C GLY A 461 -28.44 74.92 57.69
N ASP A 462 -28.25 75.68 56.60
CA ASP A 462 -29.06 75.56 55.39
C ASP A 462 -28.53 74.53 54.37
N GLY A 463 -27.31 74.01 54.58
CA GLY A 463 -26.66 72.99 53.76
C GLY A 463 -25.69 73.52 52.70
N TYR A 464 -25.53 74.84 52.60
CA TYR A 464 -24.46 75.52 51.87
C TYR A 464 -23.43 76.03 52.87
N GLY A 465 -22.18 76.10 52.44
CA GLY A 465 -21.10 76.57 53.30
C GLY A 465 -20.26 77.63 52.62
N VAL A 466 -19.64 78.50 53.41
CA VAL A 466 -18.93 79.66 52.89
C VAL A 466 -17.57 79.25 52.28
N PRO A 467 -17.25 79.69 51.04
CA PRO A 467 -16.00 79.32 50.38
C PRO A 467 -14.75 79.86 51.08
N SER A 468 -14.90 80.86 51.97
CA SER A 468 -13.80 81.49 52.70
C SER A 468 -13.36 80.75 53.98
N ASP A 469 -14.16 79.81 54.51
CA ASP A 469 -13.85 79.01 55.71
C ASP A 469 -13.92 77.51 55.43
N GLY A 470 -12.92 77.02 54.69
CA GLY A 470 -12.75 75.61 54.36
C GLY A 470 -11.72 74.89 55.25
N ILE A 471 -12.07 73.72 55.78
CA ILE A 471 -11.17 72.81 56.50
C ILE A 471 -11.05 71.49 55.74
N ALA A 472 -9.82 71.05 55.49
CA ALA A 472 -9.56 69.74 54.90
C ALA A 472 -9.70 68.63 55.95
N ALA A 473 -10.68 67.73 55.79
CA ALA A 473 -10.94 66.63 56.71
C ALA A 473 -11.53 65.40 55.99
N TRP A 474 -11.23 64.20 56.48
CA TRP A 474 -11.70 62.94 55.87
C TRP A 474 -13.14 62.55 56.25
N GLN A 475 -13.65 63.13 57.32
CA GLN A 475 -15.04 63.00 57.76
C GLN A 475 -15.60 64.39 57.96
N GLN A 476 -16.90 64.56 57.70
CA GLN A 476 -17.62 65.81 57.90
C GLN A 476 -17.41 66.33 59.33
N PRO A 477 -16.70 67.46 59.53
CA PRO A 477 -16.66 68.11 60.82
C PRO A 477 -18.08 68.58 61.20
N PRO A 478 -18.47 68.53 62.48
CA PRO A 478 -19.76 69.07 62.91
C PRO A 478 -19.88 70.57 62.54
N GLY A 479 -20.98 70.95 61.88
CA GLY A 479 -21.22 72.34 61.43
C GLY A 479 -20.50 72.74 60.14
N TYR A 480 -20.10 71.76 59.32
CA TYR A 480 -19.49 71.98 58.00
C TYR A 480 -20.17 71.11 56.93
N VAL A 481 -20.19 71.55 55.67
CA VAL A 481 -20.78 70.85 54.52
C VAL A 481 -19.82 70.85 53.32
N LEU A 482 -20.06 70.01 52.32
CA LEU A 482 -19.18 69.90 51.14
C LEU A 482 -19.43 71.01 50.11
N ASN A 483 -20.64 71.58 50.11
CA ASN A 483 -21.03 72.61 49.17
C ASN A 483 -20.45 73.97 49.61
N ALA A 484 -19.78 74.67 48.70
CA ALA A 484 -19.02 75.89 48.98
C ALA A 484 -19.68 77.15 48.41
N ALA A 485 -20.99 77.13 48.14
CA ALA A 485 -21.66 78.14 47.34
C ALA A 485 -22.46 79.17 48.17
N ASP A 486 -22.19 79.28 49.48
CA ASP A 486 -22.84 80.27 50.34
C ASP A 486 -22.07 81.62 50.30
N CYS A 487 -22.78 82.72 50.05
CA CYS A 487 -22.22 84.07 50.04
C CYS A 487 -22.35 84.80 51.39
N ASP A 488 -23.25 84.38 52.29
CA ASP A 488 -23.37 84.85 53.67
C ASP A 488 -23.76 83.70 54.63
N ASP A 489 -22.72 83.07 55.20
CA ASP A 489 -22.77 81.96 56.18
C ASP A 489 -23.62 82.22 57.44
N THR A 490 -24.15 83.43 57.60
CA THR A 490 -24.97 83.82 58.75
C THR A 490 -26.45 84.00 58.42
N ALA A 491 -26.83 83.83 57.14
CA ALA A 491 -28.16 84.11 56.62
C ALA A 491 -28.67 82.94 55.74
N PRO A 492 -29.63 82.13 56.22
CA PRO A 492 -30.16 80.97 55.48
C PRO A 492 -30.85 81.30 54.15
N GLY A 493 -30.97 82.58 53.84
CA GLY A 493 -31.57 83.13 52.63
C GLY A 493 -30.57 83.53 51.55
N ALA A 494 -29.25 83.37 51.78
CA ALA A 494 -28.18 83.82 50.90
C ALA A 494 -27.39 82.64 50.30
N ASN A 495 -28.06 81.85 49.45
CA ASN A 495 -27.46 80.71 48.76
C ASN A 495 -28.17 80.41 47.42
N PRO A 496 -27.49 79.78 46.43
CA PRO A 496 -28.06 79.50 45.11
C PRO A 496 -29.33 78.65 45.07
N GLY A 497 -29.76 78.08 46.20
CA GLY A 497 -31.00 77.34 46.34
C GLY A 497 -32.21 78.17 46.76
N GLN A 498 -32.03 79.46 47.09
CA GLN A 498 -33.10 80.33 47.60
C GLN A 498 -33.84 81.06 46.48
N VAL A 499 -35.01 81.56 46.85
CA VAL A 499 -35.80 82.45 45.98
C VAL A 499 -35.30 83.87 46.21
N ILE A 500 -35.03 84.58 45.12
CA ILE A 500 -34.63 85.99 45.11
C ILE A 500 -35.71 86.84 45.84
N ASP A 501 -35.30 87.63 46.84
CA ASP A 501 -36.14 88.64 47.48
C ASP A 501 -35.74 90.02 46.94
N CYS A 502 -36.57 90.58 46.05
CA CYS A 502 -36.20 91.73 45.22
C CYS A 502 -36.13 93.09 46.00
N ALA A 503 -36.02 93.11 47.33
CA ALA A 503 -36.09 94.33 48.14
C ALA A 503 -35.44 94.28 49.54
N ASP A 504 -34.61 93.29 49.86
CA ASP A 504 -34.04 93.12 51.21
C ASP A 504 -32.56 93.55 51.33
N GLY A 505 -31.89 93.87 50.21
CA GLY A 505 -30.50 94.29 50.19
C GLY A 505 -29.50 93.15 50.33
N VAL A 506 -29.93 91.91 50.15
CA VAL A 506 -29.12 90.67 50.21
C VAL A 506 -28.96 90.10 48.79
N ASP A 507 -27.84 89.41 48.57
CA ASP A 507 -27.62 88.58 47.37
C ASP A 507 -28.14 87.17 47.70
N ASN A 508 -29.41 86.90 47.39
CA ASN A 508 -30.08 85.69 47.87
C ASN A 508 -29.65 84.43 47.12
N ASP A 509 -29.14 84.54 45.89
CA ASP A 509 -28.75 83.41 45.05
C ASP A 509 -27.23 83.33 44.78
N CYS A 510 -26.47 84.26 45.36
CA CYS A 510 -25.02 84.34 45.32
C CYS A 510 -24.43 84.48 43.91
N ASP A 511 -25.15 85.17 43.01
CA ASP A 511 -24.69 85.46 41.65
C ASP A 511 -23.79 86.72 41.57
N GLY A 512 -23.69 87.46 42.68
CA GLY A 512 -22.87 88.67 42.84
C GLY A 512 -23.61 89.97 42.54
N LEU A 513 -24.91 89.92 42.32
CA LEU A 513 -25.80 91.07 42.24
C LEU A 513 -26.59 91.19 43.56
N ILE A 514 -27.14 92.37 43.82
CA ILE A 514 -28.00 92.61 44.99
C ILE A 514 -29.28 93.24 44.46
N ASP A 515 -30.44 92.70 44.87
CA ASP A 515 -31.78 93.17 44.51
C ASP A 515 -31.92 93.39 42.98
N GLU A 516 -31.79 92.34 42.17
CA GLU A 516 -31.67 92.43 40.71
C GLU A 516 -32.89 93.13 40.08
N ASP A 517 -32.60 94.20 39.33
CA ASP A 517 -33.54 95.13 38.69
C ASP A 517 -34.64 94.42 37.87
N GLU A 518 -35.89 94.89 38.01
CA GLU A 518 -37.16 94.39 37.47
C GLU A 518 -37.18 94.12 35.94
N SER A 519 -36.12 94.51 35.23
CA SER A 519 -35.98 94.35 33.79
C SER A 519 -35.26 93.08 33.33
N LEU A 520 -34.65 92.28 34.23
CA LEU A 520 -33.78 91.16 33.82
C LEU A 520 -34.08 89.77 34.44
N ASP A 521 -34.92 89.62 35.48
CA ASP A 521 -35.28 88.30 36.03
C ASP A 521 -36.80 87.98 35.98
N PRO A 522 -37.22 86.87 35.34
CA PRO A 522 -38.60 86.36 35.37
C PRO A 522 -39.18 86.03 36.76
N ALA A 523 -38.37 85.85 37.80
CA ALA A 523 -38.78 85.49 39.16
C ALA A 523 -39.46 86.64 39.93
N CYS A 524 -39.22 87.91 39.58
CA CYS A 524 -39.92 89.06 40.16
C CYS A 524 -41.29 89.36 39.48
N ARG A 525 -41.80 88.51 38.57
CA ARG A 525 -43.14 88.70 37.93
C ARG A 525 -44.28 88.02 38.70
N THR A 526 -44.77 88.63 39.77
CA THR A 526 -46.17 88.43 40.19
C THR A 526 -46.76 89.65 40.91
N GLN A 527 -47.34 90.59 40.16
CA GLN A 527 -48.51 91.34 40.63
C GLN A 527 -49.57 91.41 39.51
N PRO A 528 -50.82 90.96 39.73
CA PRO A 528 -51.83 90.92 38.66
C PRO A 528 -52.45 92.30 38.43
N GLY A 529 -52.50 92.75 37.18
CA GLY A 529 -53.44 93.81 36.74
C GLY A 529 -52.87 95.01 35.97
N THR A 530 -51.63 94.98 35.49
CA THR A 530 -51.07 96.03 34.62
C THR A 530 -50.37 95.46 33.38
N ASP A 531 -50.65 94.21 33.03
CA ASP A 531 -50.08 93.56 31.85
C ASP A 531 -50.63 94.25 30.59
N ASP A 532 -49.75 94.63 29.67
CA ASP A 532 -50.03 95.24 28.35
C ASP A 532 -49.02 94.58 27.39
N LEU A 533 -49.36 93.38 26.92
CA LEU A 533 -48.43 92.46 26.27
C LEU A 533 -47.97 92.97 24.90
N ASP A 534 -48.80 93.77 24.22
CA ASP A 534 -48.47 94.33 22.90
C ASP A 534 -48.10 95.83 22.91
N GLY A 535 -48.26 96.50 24.06
CA GLY A 535 -47.78 97.85 24.32
C GLY A 535 -48.63 98.96 23.71
N ASP A 536 -49.92 98.71 23.48
CA ASP A 536 -50.82 99.67 22.82
C ASP A 536 -51.46 100.71 23.76
N GLY A 537 -51.30 100.50 25.07
CA GLY A 537 -51.78 101.38 26.13
C GLY A 537 -53.11 100.96 26.76
N ILE A 538 -53.67 99.81 26.40
CA ILE A 538 -54.80 99.14 27.08
C ILE A 538 -54.26 97.89 27.80
N ALA A 539 -54.68 97.66 29.04
CA ALA A 539 -54.22 96.48 29.78
C ALA A 539 -54.89 95.20 29.25
N ASP A 540 -54.16 94.08 29.18
CA ASP A 540 -54.59 92.77 28.64
C ASP A 540 -55.96 92.30 29.14
N ALA A 541 -56.32 92.64 30.37
CA ALA A 541 -57.60 92.26 30.98
C ALA A 541 -58.81 93.05 30.42
N GLU A 542 -58.55 94.20 29.82
CA GLU A 542 -59.49 95.17 29.28
C GLU A 542 -59.34 95.36 27.76
N ASP A 543 -58.32 94.72 27.18
CA ASP A 543 -57.97 94.72 25.77
C ASP A 543 -58.73 93.62 25.00
N ASN A 544 -59.45 94.00 23.94
CA ASN A 544 -60.11 93.05 23.05
C ASN A 544 -59.17 92.40 22.01
N CYS A 545 -57.89 92.80 21.97
CA CYS A 545 -56.80 92.14 21.25
C CYS A 545 -55.48 92.09 22.05
N PRO A 546 -55.40 91.33 23.17
CA PRO A 546 -54.26 91.37 24.10
C PRO A 546 -52.87 91.05 23.56
N GLU A 547 -52.72 90.63 22.30
CA GLU A 547 -51.41 90.38 21.68
C GLU A 547 -51.21 91.16 20.37
N THR A 548 -52.16 92.01 19.97
CA THR A 548 -52.15 92.75 18.70
C THR A 548 -52.64 94.19 18.87
N SER A 549 -51.68 95.11 18.92
CA SER A 549 -51.91 96.53 19.20
C SER A 549 -53.07 97.14 18.40
N ASN A 550 -54.12 97.55 19.11
CA ASN A 550 -55.30 98.25 18.61
C ASN A 550 -55.84 99.28 19.66
N PRO A 551 -55.16 100.42 19.84
CA PRO A 551 -55.50 101.39 20.89
C PRO A 551 -56.93 101.96 20.83
N ASP A 552 -57.63 101.78 19.70
CA ASP A 552 -59.01 102.23 19.49
C ASP A 552 -60.08 101.20 19.89
N GLN A 553 -59.68 99.95 20.18
CA GLN A 553 -60.52 98.87 20.69
C GLN A 553 -61.77 98.61 19.81
N ALA A 554 -61.66 98.84 18.50
CA ALA A 554 -62.78 98.69 17.58
C ALA A 554 -63.24 97.22 17.51
N ASP A 555 -64.53 96.97 17.74
CA ASP A 555 -65.19 95.67 17.59
C ASP A 555 -66.50 95.88 16.85
N SER A 556 -66.47 95.68 15.53
CA SER A 556 -67.58 95.99 14.65
C SER A 556 -68.73 94.98 14.73
N ASN A 557 -68.47 93.74 15.19
CA ASN A 557 -69.46 92.67 15.23
C ASN A 557 -69.98 92.39 16.67
N GLY A 558 -69.31 92.94 17.68
CA GLY A 558 -69.72 92.95 19.09
C GLY A 558 -69.48 91.63 19.82
N ASP A 559 -68.57 90.79 19.35
CA ASP A 559 -68.28 89.48 19.94
C ASP A 559 -67.20 89.50 21.05
N GLY A 560 -66.58 90.66 21.28
CA GLY A 560 -65.56 90.86 22.30
C GLY A 560 -64.13 90.60 21.84
N ILE A 561 -63.91 90.31 20.55
CA ILE A 561 -62.59 90.25 19.91
C ILE A 561 -62.45 91.47 18.98
N GLY A 562 -61.36 92.23 19.11
CA GLY A 562 -61.18 93.44 18.32
C GLY A 562 -60.98 93.16 16.82
N ASP A 563 -61.41 94.10 15.97
CA ASP A 563 -61.30 94.04 14.51
C ASP A 563 -59.85 93.80 14.04
N ALA A 564 -58.85 94.17 14.85
CA ALA A 564 -57.43 94.00 14.56
C ALA A 564 -56.94 92.54 14.71
N CYS A 565 -57.53 91.77 15.62
CA CYS A 565 -57.15 90.39 15.93
C CYS A 565 -58.26 89.37 15.64
N ASP A 566 -59.44 89.80 15.16
CA ASP A 566 -60.51 88.91 14.71
C ASP A 566 -60.24 88.38 13.28
N PRO A 567 -59.89 87.09 13.11
CA PRO A 567 -59.63 86.51 11.79
C PRO A 567 -60.90 86.31 10.95
N PHE A 568 -62.10 86.50 11.51
CA PHE A 568 -63.39 86.27 10.83
C PHE A 568 -64.10 87.56 10.38
N ASN A 569 -63.61 88.75 10.75
CA ASN A 569 -64.13 90.03 10.24
C ASN A 569 -63.68 90.40 8.81
N ALA A 570 -62.93 89.52 8.12
CA ALA A 570 -62.57 89.67 6.71
C ALA A 570 -63.66 89.26 5.70
N CYS A 571 -64.88 88.94 6.12
CA CYS A 571 -65.98 88.59 5.21
C CYS A 571 -67.28 89.32 5.53
N GLY A 572 -67.45 90.48 4.88
CA GLY A 572 -68.77 90.90 4.43
C GLY A 572 -69.36 89.82 3.51
N ALA A 573 -70.38 89.11 4.01
CA ALA A 573 -71.31 88.26 3.29
C ALA A 573 -70.77 86.97 2.59
N GLN A 574 -71.35 85.84 3.01
CA GLN A 574 -71.55 84.55 2.29
C GLN A 574 -70.54 83.39 2.47
N LEU A 575 -70.96 82.45 3.35
CA LEU A 575 -70.99 80.97 3.22
C LEU A 575 -69.69 80.12 3.06
N LEU A 576 -69.38 79.37 4.12
CA LEU A 576 -69.01 77.93 4.21
C LEU A 576 -67.72 77.38 3.55
N CYS A 577 -66.75 76.96 4.39
CA CYS A 577 -66.07 75.64 4.41
C CYS A 577 -65.03 75.64 5.54
N GLY A 578 -64.87 74.64 6.41
CA GLY A 578 -65.18 73.22 6.26
C GLY A 578 -63.89 72.39 6.06
N GLN A 579 -63.15 72.20 7.17
CA GLN A 579 -62.19 71.10 7.44
C GLN A 579 -60.79 71.12 6.79
N GLY A 580 -59.78 71.38 7.64
CA GLY A 580 -58.44 70.80 7.55
C GLY A 580 -58.46 69.28 7.84
N MET A 581 -57.37 68.54 7.86
CA MET A 581 -55.94 68.84 7.99
C MET A 581 -55.15 67.75 7.26
N LEU A 582 -54.07 68.10 6.57
CA LEU A 582 -52.97 67.19 6.28
C LEU A 582 -51.97 67.28 7.46
N SER A 583 -51.77 66.18 8.16
CA SER A 583 -50.72 66.01 9.17
C SER A 583 -49.37 65.73 8.51
N VAL A 584 -48.32 66.44 8.94
CA VAL A 584 -46.93 66.18 8.59
C VAL A 584 -46.18 65.81 9.88
N LEU A 585 -45.58 64.62 9.92
CA LEU A 585 -44.48 64.20 10.81
C LEU A 585 -43.54 63.31 9.95
N PRO A 586 -42.24 63.20 10.31
CA PRO A 586 -41.16 63.18 9.34
C PRO A 586 -40.56 61.78 9.09
N LEU A 587 -40.07 61.64 7.86
CA LEU A 587 -38.89 60.92 7.37
C LEU A 587 -38.22 59.90 8.31
N ILE A 588 -38.46 58.61 8.02
CA ILE A 588 -37.49 57.53 8.22
C ILE A 588 -37.09 57.00 6.84
N PHE A 589 -35.80 57.11 6.53
CA PHE A 589 -35.16 56.50 5.37
C PHE A 589 -35.05 54.97 5.59
N LEU A 590 -35.70 54.18 4.74
CA LEU A 590 -35.18 52.85 4.38
C LEU A 590 -35.46 52.59 2.91
N SER A 591 -34.37 52.47 2.15
CA SER A 591 -34.33 52.22 0.72
C SER A 591 -34.60 50.74 0.44
N LEU A 592 -35.69 50.42 -0.26
CA LEU A 592 -35.88 49.16 -0.96
C LEU A 592 -36.61 49.42 -2.29
N CYS A 593 -35.88 49.22 -3.37
CA CYS A 593 -36.27 49.49 -4.75
C CYS A 593 -37.30 48.45 -5.24
N VAL A 594 -38.42 48.93 -5.77
CA VAL A 594 -39.45 48.15 -6.48
C VAL A 594 -39.12 48.09 -7.97
N MET A 595 -39.28 46.93 -8.62
CA MET A 595 -39.65 46.94 -10.05
C MET A 595 -40.58 45.78 -10.46
N LYS A 596 -41.86 46.15 -10.57
CA LYS A 596 -42.89 45.84 -11.58
C LYS A 596 -43.29 44.39 -11.92
N ILE A 597 -44.60 44.21 -11.79
CA ILE A 597 -45.53 43.18 -12.24
C ILE A 597 -45.66 43.09 -13.78
N ARG A 598 -45.80 41.86 -14.33
CA ARG A 598 -46.78 41.49 -15.39
C ARG A 598 -47.01 39.97 -15.45
N LEU A 599 -48.28 39.58 -15.60
CA LEU A 599 -48.87 38.21 -15.58
C LEU A 599 -48.73 37.46 -16.96
N PRO A 600 -49.39 36.30 -17.25
CA PRO A 600 -48.74 35.01 -17.50
C PRO A 600 -48.99 34.45 -18.93
N ARG A 601 -48.31 33.35 -19.34
CA ARG A 601 -48.84 32.19 -20.13
C ARG A 601 -47.73 31.27 -20.71
N PRO A 602 -48.06 30.03 -21.16
CA PRO A 602 -47.22 28.84 -21.02
C PRO A 602 -46.51 28.38 -22.31
N SER A 603 -45.54 27.46 -22.19
CA SER A 603 -45.45 26.18 -22.93
C SER A 603 -44.02 25.68 -23.22
N ARG A 604 -43.85 24.35 -23.03
CA ARG A 604 -43.02 23.37 -23.77
C ARG A 604 -41.48 23.44 -23.82
N ARG A 605 -40.92 22.29 -23.41
CA ARG A 605 -39.81 21.49 -23.99
C ARG A 605 -38.45 22.18 -24.25
N ARG A 606 -37.42 21.68 -23.55
CA ARG A 606 -36.53 20.62 -24.08
C ARG A 606 -36.04 19.75 -22.94
#